data_AF-A0A8T3YWF5-F1
#
_entry.id   AF-A0A8T3YWF5-F1
#
_cell.length_a   1.000
_cell.length_b   1.000
_cell.length_c   1.000
_cell.angle_alpha   90.00
_cell.angle_beta   90.00
_cell.angle_gamma   90.00
#
_symmetry.space_group_name_H-M   'P 1'
#
loop_
_entity.id
_entity.type
_entity.pdbx_description
1 polymer ?
#
loop_
_entity_poly.entity_id
_entity_poly.type
_entity_poly.pdbx_seq_one_letter_code
_entity_poly.pdbx_strand_id
1 'polypeptide(L)'
;MISKQSLLLTNREIIAINKKLGNKKLTQQDSNYLSRFVRPKLKEIAQLDAELLLNQLEYNQQAISIEKKIISLILKNITSVSSITIYGSAIYTNYTGYKDIDVLVVVKNPSWNKLGEKLLMEKKIEKTSKLKLDIKIYTEDFIYHSYSNNISLIYELASSKTIYGIIKHPKKVLISPLYLRMQADYSVMVLDNIAEIGLTHISARDIYSAIRNLLIIKLISYKVVDNCRLNKVMYEDLGKNILAKLRSNNASLKVKEIAHLYLEELYMEIMKKIENLEKNNLNIEWEENN
;
A
#
# COMPACT_ATOMS: atom_id res chain seq x y z
N MET A 1 15.39 14.16 20.46
CA MET A 1 15.32 14.42 19.00
C MET A 1 16.26 13.46 18.30
N ILE A 2 15.73 12.44 17.63
CA ILE A 2 16.55 11.55 16.79
C ILE A 2 16.65 12.23 15.43
N SER A 3 17.81 12.85 15.14
CA SER A 3 18.08 13.41 13.81
C SER A 3 17.98 12.28 12.79
N LYS A 4 17.14 12.46 11.76
CA LYS A 4 17.02 11.55 10.61
C LYS A 4 18.43 11.40 10.00
N GLN A 5 19.09 10.28 10.23
CA GLN A 5 20.46 10.06 9.76
C GLN A 5 20.43 9.90 8.24
N SER A 6 21.33 10.59 7.54
CA SER A 6 21.48 10.46 6.08
C SER A 6 21.83 9.00 5.71
N LEU A 7 21.09 8.42 4.76
CA LEU A 7 21.33 7.08 4.21
C LEU A 7 22.64 6.98 3.40
N LEU A 8 23.24 8.11 3.04
CA LEU A 8 24.51 8.15 2.32
C LEU A 8 25.67 7.86 3.25
N LEU A 9 26.59 6.99 2.81
CA LEU A 9 27.84 6.73 3.51
C LEU A 9 28.77 7.95 3.35
N THR A 10 29.26 8.46 4.47
CA THR A 10 30.26 9.54 4.52
C THR A 10 31.66 8.98 4.27
N ASN A 11 32.60 9.82 3.84
CA ASN A 11 33.98 9.41 3.61
C ASN A 11 34.63 8.72 4.82
N ARG A 12 34.31 9.15 6.05
CA ARG A 12 34.82 8.53 7.28
C ARG A 12 34.25 7.13 7.50
N GLU A 13 32.97 6.93 7.20
CA GLU A 13 32.32 5.62 7.24
C GLU A 13 32.90 4.68 6.18
N ILE A 14 33.14 5.19 4.96
CA ILE A 14 33.77 4.43 3.86
C ILE A 14 35.18 3.99 4.25
N ILE A 15 35.98 4.86 4.87
CA ILE A 15 37.33 4.50 5.36
C ILE A 15 37.25 3.38 6.41
N ALA A 16 36.33 3.48 7.37
CA ALA A 16 36.14 2.46 8.40
C ALA A 16 35.68 1.11 7.80
N ILE A 17 34.78 1.14 6.81
CA ILE A 17 34.34 -0.04 6.05
C ILE A 17 35.51 -0.69 5.32
N ASN A 18 36.30 0.10 4.57
CA ASN A 18 37.43 -0.42 3.79
C ASN A 18 38.53 -0.99 4.70
N LYS A 19 38.78 -0.40 5.88
CA LYS A 19 39.66 -1.00 6.89
C LYS A 19 39.13 -2.36 7.35
N LYS A 20 37.83 -2.47 7.62
CA LYS A 20 37.21 -3.74 8.07
C LYS A 20 37.24 -4.80 6.98
N LEU A 21 36.88 -4.47 5.74
CA LEU A 21 36.90 -5.38 4.59
C LEU A 21 38.32 -5.82 4.21
N GLY A 22 39.30 -4.92 4.33
CA GLY A 22 40.71 -5.20 4.10
C GLY A 22 41.43 -5.83 5.29
N ASN A 23 40.72 -6.31 6.32
CA ASN A 23 41.28 -6.90 7.55
C ASN A 23 42.36 -6.04 8.25
N LYS A 24 42.27 -4.71 8.12
CA LYS A 24 43.17 -3.77 8.79
C LYS A 24 42.74 -3.52 10.23
N LYS A 25 43.69 -3.18 11.10
CA LYS A 25 43.42 -2.85 12.51
C LYS A 25 42.45 -1.67 12.60
N LEU A 26 41.37 -1.86 13.36
CA LEU A 26 40.36 -0.83 13.61
C LEU A 26 40.69 -0.07 14.90
N THR A 27 40.51 1.25 14.87
CA THR A 27 40.53 2.07 16.09
C THR A 27 39.19 1.96 16.83
N GLN A 28 39.14 2.42 18.08
CA GLN A 28 37.89 2.51 18.83
C GLN A 28 36.86 3.39 18.11
N GLN A 29 37.32 4.46 17.46
CA GLN A 29 36.48 5.36 16.69
C GLN A 29 35.93 4.68 15.43
N ASP A 30 36.76 3.92 14.69
CA ASP A 30 36.31 3.12 13.54
C ASP A 30 35.24 2.09 13.96
N SER A 31 35.43 1.41 15.09
CA SER A 31 34.46 0.45 15.64
C SER A 31 33.14 1.12 16.04
N ASN A 32 33.19 2.33 16.59
CA ASN A 32 32.01 3.12 16.90
C ASN A 32 31.28 3.58 15.63
N TYR A 33 32.00 4.00 14.58
CA TYR A 33 31.39 4.31 13.29
C TYR A 33 30.68 3.10 12.68
N LEU A 34 31.36 1.96 12.66
CA LEU A 34 30.81 0.72 12.11
C LEU A 34 29.54 0.26 12.83
N SER A 35 29.51 0.35 14.16
CA SER A 35 28.40 -0.13 14.97
C SER A 35 27.19 0.81 15.01
N ARG A 36 27.44 2.12 15.20
CA ARG A 36 26.37 3.10 15.44
C ARG A 36 25.84 3.77 14.18
N PHE A 37 26.61 3.78 13.09
CA PHE A 37 26.24 4.52 11.88
C PHE A 37 26.22 3.64 10.64
N VAL A 38 27.25 2.82 10.40
CA VAL A 38 27.31 1.97 9.21
C VAL A 38 26.37 0.78 9.28
N ARG A 39 26.40 -0.01 10.36
CA ARG A 39 25.53 -1.19 10.52
C ARG A 39 24.04 -0.85 10.39
N PRO A 40 23.52 0.24 10.99
CA PRO A 40 22.14 0.65 10.76
C PRO A 40 21.84 0.95 9.28
N LYS A 41 22.67 1.74 8.59
CA LYS A 41 22.52 2.04 7.16
C LYS A 41 22.57 0.78 6.30
N LEU A 42 23.51 -0.12 6.55
CA LEU A 42 23.63 -1.39 5.82
C LEU A 42 22.47 -2.34 6.11
N LYS A 43 21.93 -2.36 7.34
CA LYS A 43 20.70 -3.12 7.65
C LYS A 43 19.50 -2.56 6.90
N GLU A 44 19.41 -1.23 6.78
CA GLU A 44 18.35 -0.57 6.04
C GLU A 44 18.48 -0.83 4.52
N ILE A 45 19.71 -0.76 3.98
CA ILE A 45 20.00 -1.13 2.59
C ILE A 45 19.75 -2.62 2.33
N ALA A 46 20.11 -3.51 3.26
CA ALA A 46 19.83 -4.94 3.15
C ALA A 46 18.33 -5.26 3.22
N GLN A 47 17.52 -4.33 3.72
CA GLN A 47 16.07 -4.42 3.70
C GLN A 47 15.44 -3.80 2.43
N LEU A 48 16.22 -3.09 1.61
CA LEU A 48 15.78 -2.66 0.29
C LEU A 48 15.85 -3.85 -0.66
N ASP A 49 14.74 -4.12 -1.33
CA ASP A 49 14.70 -5.08 -2.42
C ASP A 49 15.37 -4.42 -3.64
N ALA A 50 16.69 -4.58 -3.74
CA ALA A 50 17.49 -4.01 -4.81
C ALA A 50 17.04 -4.50 -6.19
N GLU A 51 16.54 -5.74 -6.27
CA GLU A 51 15.97 -6.31 -7.48
C GLU A 51 14.67 -5.60 -7.85
N LEU A 52 13.79 -5.32 -6.88
CA LEU A 52 12.58 -4.51 -7.11
C LEU A 52 12.92 -3.09 -7.60
N LEU A 53 13.88 -2.42 -6.97
CA LEU A 53 14.28 -1.06 -7.36
C LEU A 53 14.88 -1.03 -8.76
N LEU A 54 15.75 -1.99 -9.08
CA LEU A 54 16.30 -2.13 -10.43
C LEU A 54 15.19 -2.41 -11.44
N ASN A 55 14.28 -3.31 -11.13
CA ASN A 55 13.11 -3.60 -11.98
C ASN A 55 12.26 -2.35 -12.22
N GLN A 56 12.10 -1.45 -11.24
CA GLN A 56 11.36 -0.19 -11.42
C GLN A 56 12.11 0.86 -12.26
N LEU A 57 13.45 0.82 -12.26
CA LEU A 57 14.30 1.71 -13.05
C LEU A 57 14.53 1.20 -14.48
N GLU A 58 14.34 -0.10 -14.71
CA GLU A 58 14.51 -0.71 -16.02
C GLU A 58 13.50 -0.19 -17.04
N TYR A 59 14.03 0.15 -18.22
CA TYR A 59 13.21 0.51 -19.37
C TYR A 59 12.33 -0.67 -19.78
N ASN A 60 11.01 -0.51 -19.59
CA ASN A 60 10.05 -1.55 -19.89
C ASN A 60 9.17 -1.19 -21.09
N GLN A 61 9.55 -1.68 -22.27
CA GLN A 61 8.81 -1.46 -23.51
C GLN A 61 7.41 -2.11 -23.48
N GLN A 62 7.24 -3.22 -22.74
CA GLN A 62 5.95 -3.86 -22.56
C GLN A 62 5.00 -2.96 -21.77
N ALA A 63 5.49 -2.33 -20.69
CA ALA A 63 4.75 -1.35 -19.90
C ALA A 63 4.21 -0.22 -20.79
N ILE A 64 5.08 0.40 -21.61
CA ILE A 64 4.69 1.50 -22.51
C ILE A 64 3.60 1.04 -23.50
N SER A 65 3.73 -0.17 -24.06
CA SER A 65 2.73 -0.73 -24.97
C SER A 65 1.37 -0.96 -24.28
N ILE A 66 1.38 -1.47 -23.05
CA ILE A 66 0.18 -1.66 -22.22
C ILE A 66 -0.48 -0.32 -21.90
N GLU A 67 0.31 0.66 -21.44
CA GLU A 67 -0.17 2.00 -21.09
C GLU A 67 -0.85 2.67 -22.29
N LYS A 68 -0.23 2.63 -23.48
CA LYS A 68 -0.83 3.17 -24.71
C LYS A 68 -2.15 2.49 -25.08
N LYS A 69 -2.25 1.17 -24.90
CA LYS A 69 -3.50 0.43 -25.16
C LYS A 69 -4.61 0.84 -24.19
N ILE A 70 -4.27 1.00 -22.90
CA ILE A 70 -5.22 1.46 -21.88
C ILE A 70 -5.70 2.87 -22.21
N ILE A 71 -4.79 3.80 -22.50
CA ILE A 71 -5.14 5.18 -22.88
C ILE A 71 -6.09 5.19 -24.07
N SER A 72 -5.74 4.48 -25.15
CA SER A 72 -6.57 4.41 -26.35
C SER A 72 -7.96 3.81 -26.07
N LEU A 73 -8.03 2.75 -25.27
CA LEU A 73 -9.28 2.11 -24.89
C LEU A 73 -10.18 3.06 -24.09
N ILE A 74 -9.62 3.72 -23.08
CA ILE A 74 -10.37 4.64 -22.22
C ILE A 74 -10.86 5.84 -23.02
N LEU A 75 -9.98 6.54 -23.75
CA LEU A 75 -10.33 7.74 -24.50
C LEU A 75 -11.33 7.48 -25.65
N LYS A 76 -11.40 6.24 -26.16
CA LYS A 76 -12.41 5.84 -27.15
C LYS A 76 -13.80 5.68 -26.55
N ASN A 77 -13.90 5.30 -25.27
CA ASN A 77 -15.16 4.95 -24.61
C ASN A 77 -15.67 6.01 -23.64
N ILE A 78 -14.80 6.86 -23.11
CA ILE A 78 -15.10 7.85 -22.08
C ILE A 78 -14.71 9.24 -22.60
N THR A 79 -15.66 10.17 -22.58
CA THR A 79 -15.43 11.56 -22.92
C THR A 79 -15.02 12.36 -21.67
N SER A 80 -14.39 13.52 -21.87
CA SER A 80 -14.02 14.44 -20.77
C SER A 80 -13.11 13.83 -19.69
N VAL A 81 -12.23 12.90 -20.10
CA VAL A 81 -11.21 12.30 -19.22
C VAL A 81 -10.18 13.36 -18.81
N SER A 82 -10.03 13.56 -17.51
CA SER A 82 -9.02 14.42 -16.90
C SER A 82 -7.70 13.69 -16.69
N SER A 83 -7.76 12.46 -16.18
CA SER A 83 -6.58 11.65 -15.94
C SER A 83 -6.87 10.16 -16.02
N ILE A 84 -5.82 9.38 -16.33
CA ILE A 84 -5.82 7.92 -16.26
C ILE A 84 -4.61 7.52 -15.41
N THR A 85 -4.88 6.81 -14.33
CA THR A 85 -3.88 6.44 -13.32
C THR A 85 -3.93 4.93 -13.11
N ILE A 86 -2.78 4.27 -13.26
CA ILE A 86 -2.64 2.84 -12.95
C ILE A 86 -2.08 2.72 -11.54
N TYR A 87 -2.58 1.78 -10.77
CA TYR A 87 -2.11 1.51 -9.40
C TYR A 87 -2.03 0.00 -9.13
N GLY A 88 -1.67 -0.34 -7.90
CA GLY A 88 -1.65 -1.73 -7.45
C GLY A 88 -0.45 -2.52 -7.96
N SER A 89 -0.65 -3.83 -8.13
CA SER A 89 0.46 -4.77 -8.34
C SER A 89 1.23 -4.53 -9.64
N ALA A 90 0.55 -4.07 -10.70
CA ALA A 90 1.18 -3.79 -11.99
C ALA A 90 2.25 -2.69 -11.91
N ILE A 91 2.07 -1.68 -11.05
CA ILE A 91 3.08 -0.64 -10.83
C ILE A 91 4.23 -1.19 -9.99
N TYR A 92 3.92 -1.87 -8.89
CA TYR A 92 4.92 -2.43 -7.99
C TYR A 92 5.86 -3.41 -8.69
N THR A 93 5.33 -4.30 -9.53
CA THR A 93 6.12 -5.31 -10.24
C THR A 93 6.68 -4.84 -11.58
N ASN A 94 6.53 -3.55 -11.91
CA ASN A 94 6.84 -3.00 -13.24
C ASN A 94 6.27 -3.88 -14.37
N TYR A 95 4.98 -4.20 -14.30
CA TYR A 95 4.25 -4.99 -15.30
C TYR A 95 4.81 -6.41 -15.51
N THR A 96 5.45 -7.00 -14.50
CA THR A 96 5.85 -8.42 -14.51
C THR A 96 4.96 -9.24 -13.58
N GLY A 97 4.49 -10.42 -14.01
CA GLY A 97 3.74 -11.36 -13.15
C GLY A 97 2.44 -10.83 -12.52
N TYR A 98 1.86 -9.73 -13.04
CA TYR A 98 0.60 -9.19 -12.55
C TYR A 98 -0.59 -10.01 -13.05
N LYS A 99 -1.65 -10.09 -12.24
CA LYS A 99 -2.88 -10.84 -12.59
C LYS A 99 -3.87 -9.98 -13.37
N ASP A 100 -4.06 -8.76 -12.92
CA ASP A 100 -4.95 -7.72 -13.42
C ASP A 100 -4.25 -6.36 -13.28
N ILE A 101 -4.80 -5.36 -13.98
CA ILE A 101 -4.32 -3.97 -13.91
C ILE A 101 -5.46 -3.11 -13.37
N ASP A 102 -5.23 -2.53 -12.20
CA ASP A 102 -6.15 -1.59 -11.59
C ASP A 102 -5.98 -0.21 -12.24
N VAL A 103 -7.09 0.34 -12.76
CA VAL A 103 -7.10 1.60 -13.51
C VAL A 103 -8.12 2.54 -12.89
N LEU A 104 -7.67 3.72 -12.49
CA LEU A 104 -8.50 4.83 -12.06
C LEU A 104 -8.62 5.83 -13.21
N VAL A 105 -9.85 6.11 -13.62
CA VAL A 105 -10.19 7.14 -14.61
C VAL A 105 -10.88 8.28 -13.89
N VAL A 106 -10.35 9.49 -14.03
CA VAL A 106 -10.98 10.70 -13.51
C VAL A 106 -11.59 11.49 -14.67
N VAL A 107 -12.84 11.90 -14.52
CA VAL A 107 -13.56 12.70 -15.53
C VAL A 107 -14.00 14.05 -14.96
N LYS A 108 -14.06 15.08 -15.82
CA LYS A 108 -14.65 16.38 -15.45
C LYS A 108 -16.15 16.29 -15.38
N ASN A 109 -16.74 15.83 -16.49
CA ASN A 109 -18.17 15.77 -16.69
C ASN A 109 -18.57 14.30 -16.87
N PRO A 110 -19.23 13.67 -15.89
CA PRO A 110 -19.67 12.30 -16.03
C PRO A 110 -20.73 12.20 -17.12
N SER A 111 -20.67 11.14 -17.92
CA SER A 111 -21.69 10.81 -18.92
C SER A 111 -22.82 9.95 -18.37
N TRP A 112 -22.81 9.69 -17.05
CA TRP A 112 -23.81 8.92 -16.33
C TRP A 112 -24.47 9.77 -15.25
N ASN A 113 -25.74 9.48 -14.97
CA ASN A 113 -26.50 10.14 -13.90
C ASN A 113 -26.67 9.23 -12.68
N LYS A 114 -26.61 7.90 -12.88
CA LYS A 114 -26.83 6.91 -11.83
C LYS A 114 -25.61 6.02 -11.62
N LEU A 115 -25.42 5.54 -10.39
CA LEU A 115 -24.34 4.61 -10.05
C LEU A 115 -24.39 3.33 -10.91
N GLY A 116 -25.59 2.81 -11.19
CA GLY A 116 -25.76 1.62 -12.04
C GLY A 116 -25.25 1.82 -13.47
N GLU A 117 -25.45 3.00 -14.05
CA GLU A 117 -24.95 3.33 -15.39
C GLU A 117 -23.41 3.38 -15.42
N LYS A 118 -22.81 3.97 -14.36
CA LYS A 118 -21.37 3.98 -14.17
C LYS A 118 -20.79 2.57 -14.12
N LEU A 119 -21.36 1.70 -13.28
CA LEU A 119 -20.91 0.31 -13.11
C LEU A 119 -21.05 -0.50 -14.42
N LEU A 120 -22.11 -0.25 -15.19
CA LEU A 120 -22.28 -0.87 -16.51
C LEU A 120 -21.23 -0.40 -17.51
N MET A 121 -20.86 0.88 -17.47
CA MET A 121 -19.82 1.46 -18.31
C MET A 121 -18.45 0.88 -17.97
N GLU A 122 -18.08 0.83 -16.70
CA GLU A 122 -16.83 0.19 -16.20
C GLU A 122 -16.72 -1.25 -16.72
N LYS A 123 -17.74 -2.08 -16.43
CA LYS A 123 -17.78 -3.49 -16.87
C LYS A 123 -17.76 -3.67 -18.39
N LYS A 124 -18.38 -2.76 -19.14
CA LYS A 124 -18.37 -2.82 -20.61
C LYS A 124 -16.96 -2.61 -21.14
N ILE A 125 -16.25 -1.61 -20.61
CA ILE A 125 -14.88 -1.31 -21.04
C ILE A 125 -13.94 -2.46 -20.68
N GLU A 126 -14.03 -2.98 -19.45
CA GLU A 126 -13.27 -4.16 -19.00
C GLU A 126 -13.44 -5.36 -19.95
N LYS A 127 -14.68 -5.69 -20.32
CA LYS A 127 -14.99 -6.80 -21.22
C LYS A 127 -14.47 -6.61 -22.65
N THR A 128 -14.39 -5.37 -23.13
CA THR A 128 -13.87 -5.07 -24.47
C THR A 128 -12.34 -5.07 -24.54
N SER A 129 -11.67 -5.04 -23.39
CA SER A 129 -10.22 -5.03 -23.32
C SER A 129 -9.64 -6.42 -23.59
N LYS A 130 -8.53 -6.48 -24.33
CA LYS A 130 -7.68 -7.68 -24.41
C LYS A 130 -6.80 -7.86 -23.17
N LEU A 131 -6.76 -6.85 -22.30
CA LEU A 131 -6.07 -6.86 -21.01
C LEU A 131 -7.11 -7.10 -19.91
N LYS A 132 -6.71 -7.80 -18.85
CA LYS A 132 -7.56 -7.94 -17.68
C LYS A 132 -7.47 -6.67 -16.84
N LEU A 133 -8.46 -5.79 -16.97
CA LEU A 133 -8.52 -4.51 -16.28
C LEU A 133 -9.57 -4.55 -15.17
N ASP A 134 -9.33 -3.85 -14.08
CA ASP A 134 -10.33 -3.45 -13.07
C ASP A 134 -10.44 -1.92 -13.13
N ILE A 135 -11.56 -1.40 -13.63
CA ILE A 135 -11.72 0.01 -13.95
C ILE A 135 -12.62 0.68 -12.93
N LYS A 136 -12.09 1.71 -12.26
CA LYS A 136 -12.87 2.63 -11.44
C LYS A 136 -12.94 3.99 -12.12
N ILE A 137 -14.14 4.53 -12.25
CA ILE A 137 -14.35 5.88 -12.77
C ILE A 137 -14.87 6.77 -11.62
N TYR A 138 -14.20 7.92 -11.44
CA TYR A 138 -14.59 8.97 -10.51
C TYR A 138 -14.65 10.34 -11.19
N THR A 139 -15.43 11.25 -10.61
CA THR A 139 -15.42 12.65 -11.03
C THR A 139 -14.30 13.40 -10.31
N GLU A 140 -13.83 14.51 -10.89
CA GLU A 140 -12.88 15.41 -10.20
C GLU A 140 -13.43 15.85 -8.83
N ASP A 141 -14.72 16.18 -8.76
CA ASP A 141 -15.39 16.57 -7.51
C ASP A 141 -15.32 15.46 -6.46
N PHE A 142 -15.56 14.20 -6.85
CA PHE A 142 -15.49 13.08 -5.92
C PHE A 142 -14.08 12.92 -5.36
N ILE A 143 -13.05 13.00 -6.22
CA ILE A 143 -11.65 12.94 -5.80
C ILE A 143 -11.36 14.08 -4.83
N TYR A 144 -11.75 15.32 -5.18
CA TYR A 144 -11.44 16.49 -4.37
C TYR A 144 -12.03 16.43 -2.96
N HIS A 145 -13.27 15.94 -2.82
CA HIS A 145 -13.96 15.89 -1.53
C HIS A 145 -13.68 14.61 -0.73
N SER A 146 -13.41 13.50 -1.42
CA SER A 146 -13.29 12.19 -0.75
C SER A 146 -11.86 11.83 -0.42
N TYR A 147 -10.87 12.36 -1.16
CA TYR A 147 -9.47 11.93 -1.04
C TYR A 147 -8.94 12.02 0.39
N SER A 148 -9.06 13.18 1.04
CA SER A 148 -8.54 13.39 2.41
C SER A 148 -9.18 12.48 3.47
N ASN A 149 -10.34 11.90 3.17
CA ASN A 149 -11.12 11.04 4.06
C ASN A 149 -11.28 9.62 3.50
N ASN A 150 -10.49 9.21 2.50
CA ASN A 150 -10.60 7.89 1.88
C ASN A 150 -9.25 7.18 1.90
N ILE A 151 -9.06 6.34 2.91
CA ILE A 151 -7.83 5.59 3.15
C ILE A 151 -7.47 4.70 1.96
N SER A 152 -8.47 4.04 1.35
CA SER A 152 -8.22 3.20 0.18
C SER A 152 -7.69 4.03 -0.99
N LEU A 153 -8.33 5.17 -1.28
CA LEU A 153 -7.91 6.04 -2.37
C LEU A 153 -6.51 6.64 -2.14
N ILE A 154 -6.19 7.00 -0.89
CA ILE A 154 -4.85 7.47 -0.50
C ILE A 154 -3.79 6.39 -0.79
N TYR A 155 -4.04 5.14 -0.38
CA TYR A 155 -3.12 4.02 -0.64
C TYR A 155 -3.01 3.63 -2.11
N GLU A 156 -4.12 3.72 -2.85
CA GLU A 156 -4.16 3.47 -4.29
C GLU A 156 -3.27 4.49 -5.02
N LEU A 157 -3.41 5.77 -4.68
CA LEU A 157 -2.67 6.86 -5.35
C LEU A 157 -1.21 6.97 -4.92
N ALA A 158 -0.86 6.62 -3.67
CA ALA A 158 0.52 6.65 -3.18
C ALA A 158 1.46 5.68 -3.93
N SER A 159 0.93 4.62 -4.54
CA SER A 159 1.69 3.64 -5.34
C SER A 159 1.14 3.56 -6.76
N SER A 160 0.98 4.73 -7.38
CA SER A 160 0.37 4.85 -8.70
C SER A 160 1.30 5.49 -9.73
N LYS A 161 0.94 5.31 -11.00
CA LYS A 161 1.53 6.00 -12.15
C LYS A 161 0.41 6.62 -12.97
N THR A 162 0.41 7.95 -13.08
CA THR A 162 -0.48 8.64 -14.00
C THR A 162 0.09 8.56 -15.41
N ILE A 163 -0.65 7.92 -16.32
CA ILE A 163 -0.23 7.66 -17.71
C ILE A 163 -0.85 8.63 -18.70
N TYR A 164 -1.88 9.37 -18.28
CA TYR A 164 -2.54 10.40 -19.07
C TYR A 164 -3.06 11.51 -18.16
N GLY A 165 -2.86 12.76 -18.56
CA GLY A 165 -3.38 13.93 -17.85
C GLY A 165 -2.73 14.15 -16.48
N ILE A 166 -3.44 14.85 -15.60
CA ILE A 166 -2.98 15.18 -14.24
C ILE A 166 -4.15 14.95 -13.28
N ILE A 167 -3.93 14.15 -12.23
CA ILE A 167 -4.87 14.00 -11.14
C ILE A 167 -4.75 15.20 -10.19
N LYS A 168 -5.87 15.86 -9.90
CA LYS A 168 -5.94 16.94 -8.91
C LYS A 168 -6.63 16.41 -7.66
N HIS A 169 -5.91 16.39 -6.54
CA HIS A 169 -6.47 16.09 -5.23
C HIS A 169 -5.90 17.05 -4.18
N PRO A 170 -6.56 17.22 -3.03
CA PRO A 170 -6.01 17.96 -1.91
C PRO A 170 -4.69 17.34 -1.46
N LYS A 171 -3.71 18.19 -1.12
CA LYS A 171 -2.43 17.74 -0.55
C LYS A 171 -2.53 17.43 0.94
N LYS A 172 -3.47 18.07 1.62
CA LYS A 172 -3.71 17.89 3.04
C LYS A 172 -4.63 16.69 3.25
N VAL A 173 -4.13 15.71 3.98
CA VAL A 173 -4.91 14.57 4.44
C VAL A 173 -5.32 14.83 5.88
N LEU A 174 -6.60 14.60 6.19
CA LEU A 174 -7.17 14.80 7.51
C LEU A 174 -8.09 13.62 7.81
N ILE A 175 -7.61 12.68 8.62
CA ILE A 175 -8.37 11.49 8.96
C ILE A 175 -8.85 11.58 10.41
N SER A 176 -10.16 11.50 10.58
CA SER A 176 -10.77 11.48 11.92
C SER A 176 -10.61 10.11 12.57
N PRO A 177 -10.48 10.06 13.92
CA PRO A 177 -10.46 8.78 14.64
C PRO A 177 -11.72 7.94 14.42
N LEU A 178 -12.89 8.59 14.34
CA LEU A 178 -14.15 7.92 14.04
C LEU A 178 -14.09 7.20 12.69
N TYR A 179 -13.50 7.82 11.66
CA TYR A 179 -13.34 7.19 10.36
C TYR A 179 -12.42 5.96 10.44
N LEU A 180 -11.30 6.03 11.18
CA LEU A 180 -10.43 4.86 11.40
C LEU A 180 -11.19 3.71 12.05
N ARG A 181 -12.05 4.02 13.03
CA ARG A 181 -12.89 3.03 13.70
C ARG A 181 -13.84 2.35 12.72
N MET A 182 -14.55 3.14 11.91
CA MET A 182 -15.43 2.60 10.86
C MET A 182 -14.67 1.73 9.85
N GLN A 183 -13.42 2.08 9.53
CA GLN A 183 -12.61 1.22 8.67
C GLN A 183 -12.26 -0.12 9.34
N ALA A 184 -12.19 -0.20 10.67
CA ALA A 184 -11.93 -1.44 11.39
C ALA A 184 -13.15 -2.38 11.44
N ASP A 185 -14.37 -1.91 11.12
CA ASP A 185 -15.62 -2.68 11.26
C ASP A 185 -15.62 -4.00 10.49
N TYR A 186 -14.98 -4.06 9.30
CA TYR A 186 -14.85 -5.33 8.58
C TYR A 186 -14.03 -6.36 9.38
N SER A 187 -12.96 -5.91 10.03
CA SER A 187 -12.13 -6.80 10.86
C SER A 187 -12.87 -7.24 12.12
N VAL A 188 -13.72 -6.38 12.68
CA VAL A 188 -14.65 -6.73 13.78
C VAL A 188 -15.63 -7.79 13.33
N MET A 189 -16.31 -7.58 12.19
CA MET A 189 -17.24 -8.56 11.62
C MET A 189 -16.59 -9.93 11.41
N VAL A 190 -15.32 -9.98 10.98
CA VAL A 190 -14.60 -11.25 10.84
C VAL A 190 -14.35 -11.90 12.20
N LEU A 191 -13.95 -11.13 13.23
CA LEU A 191 -13.78 -11.64 14.59
C LEU A 191 -15.09 -12.15 15.20
N ASP A 192 -16.19 -11.41 15.04
CA ASP A 192 -17.51 -11.79 15.52
C ASP A 192 -17.98 -13.10 14.85
N ASN A 193 -17.81 -13.22 13.53
CA ASN A 193 -18.12 -14.45 12.83
C ASN A 193 -17.25 -15.64 13.30
N ILE A 194 -15.97 -15.42 13.60
CA ILE A 194 -15.12 -16.48 14.18
C ILE A 194 -15.69 -16.95 15.52
N ALA A 195 -16.18 -16.02 16.36
CA ALA A 195 -16.77 -16.32 17.65
C ALA A 195 -18.13 -17.05 17.55
N GLU A 196 -18.98 -16.65 16.60
CA GLU A 196 -20.34 -17.20 16.44
C GLU A 196 -20.35 -18.56 15.73
N ILE A 197 -19.70 -18.66 14.57
CA ILE A 197 -19.80 -19.85 13.70
C ILE A 197 -18.52 -20.68 13.71
N GLY A 198 -17.46 -20.23 14.39
CA GLY A 198 -16.21 -20.96 14.52
C GLY A 198 -15.24 -20.75 13.34
N LEU A 199 -13.95 -20.82 13.66
CA LEU A 199 -12.84 -20.57 12.72
C LEU A 199 -12.81 -21.51 11.49
N THR A 200 -13.41 -22.70 11.61
CA THR A 200 -13.51 -23.68 10.52
C THR A 200 -14.33 -23.16 9.34
N HIS A 201 -15.33 -22.32 9.61
CA HIS A 201 -16.26 -21.80 8.61
C HIS A 201 -15.81 -20.49 7.98
N ILE A 202 -14.76 -19.87 8.51
CA ILE A 202 -14.22 -18.61 8.00
C ILE A 202 -13.16 -18.87 6.94
N SER A 203 -13.23 -18.17 5.81
CA SER A 203 -12.23 -18.33 4.77
C SER A 203 -10.89 -17.76 5.22
N ALA A 204 -9.79 -18.39 4.81
CA ALA A 204 -8.46 -17.89 5.16
C ALA A 204 -8.18 -16.53 4.49
N ARG A 205 -8.87 -16.26 3.38
CA ARG A 205 -8.82 -14.99 2.67
C ARG A 205 -9.49 -13.85 3.43
N ASP A 206 -10.57 -14.11 4.16
CA ASP A 206 -11.22 -13.10 5.01
C ASP A 206 -10.33 -12.72 6.18
N ILE A 207 -9.70 -13.71 6.83
CA ILE A 207 -8.72 -13.47 7.90
C ILE A 207 -7.55 -12.62 7.37
N TYR A 208 -7.00 -12.96 6.20
CA TYR A 208 -5.96 -12.16 5.54
C TYR A 208 -6.41 -10.71 5.30
N SER A 209 -7.64 -10.54 4.81
CA SER A 209 -8.18 -9.23 4.46
C SER A 209 -8.41 -8.37 5.70
N ALA A 210 -8.92 -8.96 6.79
CA ALA A 210 -9.08 -8.31 8.08
C ALA A 210 -7.74 -7.85 8.68
N ILE A 211 -6.73 -8.71 8.63
CA ILE A 211 -5.36 -8.39 9.09
C ILE A 211 -4.78 -7.24 8.26
N ARG A 212 -4.84 -7.35 6.93
CA ARG A 212 -4.31 -6.32 6.02
C ARG A 212 -4.98 -4.98 6.27
N ASN A 213 -6.30 -4.97 6.47
CA ASN A 213 -7.07 -3.77 6.74
C ASN A 213 -6.65 -3.10 8.05
N LEU A 214 -6.49 -3.86 9.13
CA LEU A 214 -5.99 -3.33 10.40
C LEU A 214 -4.56 -2.78 10.29
N LEU A 215 -3.67 -3.46 9.57
CA LEU A 215 -2.31 -2.96 9.35
C LEU A 215 -2.27 -1.65 8.56
N ILE A 216 -3.17 -1.46 7.59
CA ILE A 216 -3.33 -0.19 6.89
C ILE A 216 -3.72 0.92 7.88
N ILE A 217 -4.70 0.67 8.75
CA ILE A 217 -5.12 1.61 9.80
C ILE A 217 -3.94 1.93 10.74
N LYS A 218 -3.19 0.91 11.16
CA LYS A 218 -1.99 1.06 11.99
C LYS A 218 -0.97 1.98 11.32
N LEU A 219 -0.62 1.73 10.06
CA LEU A 219 0.35 2.53 9.31
C LEU A 219 -0.10 3.99 9.13
N ILE A 220 -1.39 4.20 8.82
CA ILE A 220 -1.97 5.56 8.75
C ILE A 220 -1.92 6.27 10.09
N SER A 221 -2.14 5.57 11.21
CA SER A 221 -1.99 6.15 12.55
C SER A 221 -0.57 6.69 12.82
N TYR A 222 0.42 6.20 12.06
CA TYR A 222 1.79 6.67 12.05
C TYR A 222 2.14 7.58 10.86
N LYS A 223 1.16 7.99 10.05
CA LYS A 223 1.32 8.80 8.84
C LYS A 223 2.20 8.13 7.78
N VAL A 224 2.17 6.80 7.73
CA VAL A 224 2.91 5.99 6.76
C VAL A 224 1.95 5.50 5.70
N VAL A 225 2.08 6.00 4.47
CA VAL A 225 1.33 5.53 3.30
C VAL A 225 2.30 4.87 2.32
N ASP A 226 2.56 3.59 2.54
CA ASP A 226 3.53 2.83 1.75
C ASP A 226 3.10 1.35 1.68
N ASN A 227 2.73 0.90 0.48
CA ASN A 227 2.34 -0.50 0.24
C ASN A 227 3.52 -1.48 0.38
N CYS A 228 4.74 -1.05 0.08
CA CYS A 228 5.95 -1.85 0.31
C CYS A 228 6.15 -2.05 1.81
N ARG A 229 5.97 -0.98 2.61
CA ARG A 229 6.02 -1.06 4.06
C ARG A 229 4.94 -1.97 4.65
N LEU A 230 3.71 -1.90 4.12
CA LEU A 230 2.62 -2.81 4.50
C LEU A 230 3.01 -4.28 4.30
N ASN A 231 3.48 -4.64 3.11
CA ASN A 231 3.90 -6.01 2.82
C ASN A 231 5.06 -6.46 3.73
N LYS A 232 6.01 -5.56 3.99
CA LYS A 232 7.14 -5.83 4.89
C LYS A 232 6.68 -6.11 6.32
N VAL A 233 5.80 -5.28 6.88
CA VAL A 233 5.25 -5.49 8.24
C VAL A 233 4.50 -6.83 8.30
N MET A 234 3.70 -7.15 7.28
CA MET A 234 3.03 -8.45 7.23
C MET A 234 4.03 -9.62 7.21
N TYR A 235 5.12 -9.52 6.43
CA TYR A 235 6.14 -10.55 6.38
C TYR A 235 6.94 -10.68 7.67
N GLU A 236 7.23 -9.57 8.34
CA GLU A 236 7.93 -9.53 9.62
C GLU A 236 7.07 -10.16 10.73
N ASP A 237 5.77 -9.87 10.77
CA ASP A 237 4.89 -10.30 11.86
C ASP A 237 4.35 -11.74 11.68
N LEU A 238 3.92 -12.12 10.47
CA LEU A 238 3.29 -13.43 10.21
C LEU A 238 4.17 -14.40 9.42
N GLY A 239 5.18 -13.90 8.70
CA GLY A 239 6.01 -14.70 7.82
C GLY A 239 5.39 -14.98 6.44
N LYS A 240 6.26 -15.01 5.42
CA LYS A 240 5.89 -15.17 3.99
C LYS A 240 5.01 -16.39 3.71
N ASN A 241 5.28 -17.53 4.37
CA ASN A 241 4.57 -18.78 4.13
C ASN A 241 3.14 -18.78 4.65
N ILE A 242 2.91 -18.20 5.83
CA ILE A 242 1.57 -18.07 6.41
C ILE A 242 0.72 -17.16 5.52
N LEU A 243 1.26 -15.99 5.17
CA LEU A 243 0.56 -15.05 4.30
C LEU A 243 0.20 -15.63 2.93
N ALA A 244 1.12 -16.38 2.31
CA ALA A 244 0.86 -17.01 1.03
C ALA A 244 -0.33 -17.97 1.10
N LYS A 245 -0.39 -18.79 2.17
CA LYS A 245 -1.48 -19.75 2.41
C LYS A 245 -2.82 -19.06 2.71
N LEU A 246 -2.80 -17.99 3.51
CA LEU A 246 -4.01 -17.22 3.81
C LEU A 246 -4.54 -16.55 2.53
N ARG A 247 -3.68 -15.86 1.79
CA ARG A 247 -4.01 -15.16 0.54
C ARG A 247 -4.55 -16.10 -0.55
N SER A 248 -3.99 -17.30 -0.66
CA SER A 248 -4.43 -18.31 -1.63
C SER A 248 -5.65 -19.12 -1.16
N ASN A 249 -6.20 -18.81 0.02
CA ASN A 249 -7.28 -19.55 0.67
C ASN A 249 -7.00 -21.04 0.95
N ASN A 250 -5.73 -21.43 1.09
CA ASN A 250 -5.30 -22.83 1.28
C ASN A 250 -4.68 -23.06 2.69
N ALA A 251 -5.05 -22.22 3.67
CA ALA A 251 -4.52 -22.34 5.02
C ALA A 251 -5.17 -23.50 5.79
N SER A 252 -4.36 -24.29 6.49
CA SER A 252 -4.84 -25.28 7.44
C SER A 252 -5.44 -24.60 8.68
N LEU A 253 -6.23 -25.35 9.47
CA LEU A 253 -6.84 -24.83 10.70
C LEU A 253 -5.80 -24.20 11.64
N LYS A 254 -4.66 -24.88 11.88
CA LYS A 254 -3.55 -24.36 12.69
C LYS A 254 -3.01 -23.02 12.18
N VAL A 255 -2.92 -22.83 10.86
CA VAL A 255 -2.46 -21.56 10.28
C VAL A 255 -3.51 -20.47 10.48
N LYS A 256 -4.80 -20.81 10.38
CA LYS A 256 -5.89 -19.89 10.69
C LYS A 256 -5.87 -19.49 12.18
N GLU A 257 -5.59 -20.42 13.09
CA GLU A 257 -5.52 -20.17 14.54
C GLU A 257 -4.43 -19.15 14.86
N ILE A 258 -3.22 -19.34 14.32
CA ILE A 258 -2.11 -18.39 14.49
C ILE A 258 -2.49 -17.00 13.94
N ALA A 259 -3.09 -16.96 12.75
CA ALA A 259 -3.49 -15.70 12.12
C ALA A 259 -4.63 -15.00 12.88
N HIS A 260 -5.55 -15.76 13.46
CA HIS A 260 -6.65 -15.25 14.28
C HIS A 260 -6.14 -14.62 15.58
N LEU A 261 -5.23 -15.30 16.30
CA LEU A 261 -4.62 -14.73 17.52
C LEU A 261 -3.89 -13.41 17.23
N TYR A 262 -3.15 -13.37 16.13
CA TYR A 262 -2.51 -12.12 15.68
C TYR A 262 -3.54 -11.05 15.31
N LEU A 263 -4.64 -11.42 14.64
CA LEU A 263 -5.72 -10.49 14.30
C LEU A 263 -6.35 -9.86 15.56
N GLU A 264 -6.60 -10.67 16.59
CA GLU A 264 -7.14 -10.20 17.88
C GLU A 264 -6.18 -9.23 18.57
N GLU A 265 -4.90 -9.59 18.67
CA GLU A 265 -3.88 -8.74 19.29
C GLU A 265 -3.74 -7.41 18.55
N LEU A 266 -3.69 -7.48 17.22
CA LEU A 266 -3.59 -6.31 16.35
C LEU A 266 -4.82 -5.40 16.49
N TYR A 267 -6.01 -5.99 16.56
CA TYR A 267 -7.26 -5.25 16.77
C TYR A 267 -7.23 -4.50 18.09
N MET A 268 -6.87 -5.17 19.19
CA MET A 268 -6.80 -4.56 20.51
C MET A 268 -5.78 -3.41 20.56
N GLU A 269 -4.61 -3.59 19.94
CA GLU A 269 -3.59 -2.53 19.83
C GLU A 269 -4.14 -1.29 19.10
N ILE A 270 -4.78 -1.49 17.95
CA ILE A 270 -5.29 -0.42 17.10
C ILE A 270 -6.46 0.30 17.76
N MET A 271 -7.40 -0.43 18.35
CA MET A 271 -8.56 0.18 19.02
C MET A 271 -8.12 1.03 20.20
N LYS A 272 -7.17 0.55 21.01
CA LYS A 272 -6.57 1.36 22.08
C LYS A 272 -5.92 2.63 21.53
N LYS A 273 -5.27 2.56 20.36
CA LYS A 273 -4.70 3.74 19.70
C LYS A 273 -5.77 4.71 19.22
N ILE A 274 -6.83 4.23 18.58
CA ILE A 274 -7.95 5.04 18.09
C ILE A 274 -8.66 5.74 19.26
N GLU A 275 -8.98 5.02 20.33
CA GLU A 275 -9.59 5.58 21.54
C GLU A 275 -8.72 6.69 22.16
N ASN A 276 -7.40 6.52 22.16
CA ASN A 276 -6.50 7.56 22.63
C ASN A 276 -6.51 8.80 21.73
N LEU A 277 -6.68 8.63 20.41
CA LEU A 277 -6.83 9.78 19.50
C LEU A 277 -8.17 10.49 19.74
N GLU A 278 -9.26 9.73 19.92
CA GLU A 278 -10.59 10.25 20.25
C GLU A 278 -10.59 11.05 21.56
N LYS A 279 -10.06 10.47 22.64
CA LYS A 279 -9.98 11.12 23.97
C LYS A 279 -9.21 12.44 23.94
N ASN A 280 -8.23 12.56 23.04
CA ASN A 280 -7.41 13.75 22.91
C ASN A 280 -7.90 14.71 21.79
N ASN A 281 -9.02 14.39 21.12
CA ASN A 281 -9.52 15.13 19.95
C ASN A 281 -8.46 15.35 18.86
N LEU A 282 -7.60 14.34 18.64
CA LEU A 282 -6.50 14.41 17.68
C LEU A 282 -6.87 13.74 16.37
N ASN A 283 -6.95 14.54 15.30
CA ASN A 283 -6.99 14.02 13.93
C ASN A 283 -5.58 13.63 13.47
N ILE A 284 -5.51 12.66 12.55
CA ILE A 284 -4.28 12.38 11.83
C ILE A 284 -4.20 13.34 10.66
N GLU A 285 -3.19 14.20 10.67
CA GLU A 285 -2.97 15.19 9.63
C GLU A 285 -1.54 15.14 9.07
N TRP A 286 -1.41 15.19 7.74
CA TRP A 286 -0.14 15.44 7.06
C TRP A 286 -0.37 16.11 5.70
N GLU A 287 0.71 16.66 5.14
CA GLU A 287 0.76 17.15 3.76
C GLU A 287 1.59 16.17 2.92
N GLU A 288 1.08 15.80 1.75
CA GLU A 288 1.84 15.03 0.78
C GLU A 288 2.87 15.93 0.08
N ASN A 289 4.14 15.51 0.14
CA ASN A 289 5.22 16.12 -0.64
C ASN A 289 5.32 15.35 -1.96
N ASN A 290 5.01 16.03 -3.07
CA ASN A 290 5.25 15.51 -4.42
C ASN A 290 6.74 15.37 -4.70
#